data_AF-A0A9E1KTA6-F1
#
_entry.id   AF-A0A9E1KTA6-F1
#
_cell.length_a   1.000
_cell.length_b   1.000
_cell.length_c   1.000
_cell.angle_alpha   90.00
_cell.angle_beta   90.00
_cell.angle_gamma   90.00
#
_symmetry.space_group_name_H-M   'P 1'
#
loop_
_entity.id
_entity.type
_entity.pdbx_description
1 polymer ?
#
loop_
_entity_poly.entity_id
_entity_poly.type
_entity_poly.pdbx_seq_one_letter_code
_entity_poly.pdbx_strand_id
1 'polypeptide(L)'
;MYRNSADSDLIFTPEDIALFRESPFASWMERLTLENPEHGIKPDAGSDDPADIPVPGDNGSDSAEGMDYKDLKYPGEPQLDDLQAGGRRVESINWQLEEPLRLAKTERAMCDGADFIVNGQLAIGVLSGAANLLMRTTGESALGNYLYLPCDSPTRTTPHSTFRLCFLAD
;
A
#
# COMPACT_ATOMS: atom_id res chain seq x y z
N MET A 1 -5.15 9.89 -2.21
CA MET A 1 -6.46 9.19 -2.32
C MET A 1 -6.70 8.91 -3.80
N TYR A 2 -7.55 7.96 -4.17
CA TYR A 2 -7.77 7.65 -5.59
C TYR A 2 -9.21 7.20 -5.87
N ARG A 3 -9.59 7.15 -7.14
CA ARG A 3 -10.88 6.61 -7.58
C ARG A 3 -10.74 5.14 -7.91
N ASN A 4 -11.58 4.31 -7.33
CA ASN A 4 -11.68 2.92 -7.73
C ASN A 4 -12.16 2.85 -9.20
N SER A 5 -11.49 2.01 -10.00
CA SER A 5 -11.76 1.86 -11.43
C SER A 5 -13.12 1.21 -11.71
N ALA A 6 -13.68 0.47 -10.75
CA ALA A 6 -14.92 -0.27 -10.92
C ALA A 6 -16.20 0.55 -10.67
N ASP A 7 -16.21 1.38 -9.64
CA ASP A 7 -17.40 2.07 -9.12
C ASP A 7 -17.24 3.60 -8.98
N SER A 8 -16.04 4.13 -9.26
CA SER A 8 -15.68 5.55 -9.09
C SER A 8 -15.76 6.07 -7.65
N ASP A 9 -15.89 5.18 -6.67
CA ASP A 9 -15.82 5.56 -5.26
C ASP A 9 -14.41 6.01 -4.88
N LEU A 10 -14.33 6.94 -3.93
CA LEU A 10 -13.05 7.39 -3.40
C LEU A 10 -12.52 6.35 -2.42
N ILE A 11 -11.30 5.89 -2.69
CA ILE A 11 -10.54 5.00 -1.81
C ILE A 11 -9.50 5.82 -1.05
N PHE A 12 -9.44 5.57 0.26
CA PHE A 12 -8.55 6.23 1.20
C PHE A 12 -7.48 5.27 1.71
N THR A 13 -6.25 5.74 1.65
CA THR A 13 -5.05 5.07 2.15
C THR A 13 -4.66 5.61 3.53
N PRO A 14 -3.77 4.93 4.28
CA PRO A 14 -3.20 5.48 5.52
C PRO A 14 -2.57 6.85 5.31
N GLU A 15 -1.86 7.03 4.19
CA GLU A 15 -1.20 8.27 3.82
C GLU A 15 -2.21 9.42 3.64
N ASP A 16 -3.42 9.14 3.15
CA ASP A 16 -4.48 10.14 2.98
C ASP A 16 -5.04 10.63 4.31
N ILE A 17 -5.14 9.74 5.29
CA ILE A 17 -5.58 10.09 6.64
C ILE A 17 -4.49 10.89 7.36
N ALA A 18 -3.22 10.52 7.15
CA ALA A 18 -2.08 11.29 7.64
C ALA A 18 -2.07 12.70 7.03
N LEU A 19 -2.24 12.80 5.70
CA LEU A 19 -2.30 14.08 4.99
C LEU A 19 -3.46 14.95 5.47
N PHE A 20 -4.65 14.37 5.65
CA PHE A 20 -5.80 15.11 6.19
C PHE A 20 -5.51 15.70 7.57
N ARG A 21 -4.80 14.95 8.43
CA ARG A 21 -4.39 15.42 9.75
C ARG A 21 -3.36 16.55 9.68
N GLU A 22 -2.43 16.48 8.74
CA GLU A 22 -1.34 17.47 8.59
C GLU A 22 -1.80 18.74 7.89
N SER A 23 -2.63 18.58 6.85
CA SER A 23 -3.18 19.66 6.05
C SER A 23 -4.54 19.27 5.49
N PRO A 24 -5.64 19.64 6.19
CA PRO A 24 -7.00 19.46 5.67
C PRO A 24 -7.20 20.15 4.31
N PHE A 25 -6.46 21.24 4.06
CA PHE A 25 -6.47 21.94 2.78
C PHE A 25 -5.85 21.11 1.65
N ALA A 26 -4.68 20.49 1.89
CA ALA A 26 -4.05 19.64 0.87
C ALA A 26 -4.92 18.42 0.54
N SER A 27 -5.46 17.76 1.57
CA SER A 27 -6.42 16.65 1.38
C SER A 27 -7.67 17.08 0.60
N TRP A 28 -8.18 18.29 0.85
CA TRP A 28 -9.28 18.86 0.07
C TRP A 28 -8.89 19.14 -1.39
N MET A 29 -7.69 19.65 -1.64
CA MET A 29 -7.18 19.91 -3.00
C MET A 29 -6.99 18.63 -3.81
N GLU A 30 -6.50 17.55 -3.20
CA GLU A 30 -6.42 16.23 -3.85
C GLU A 30 -7.80 15.73 -4.24
N ARG A 31 -8.75 15.80 -3.30
CA ARG A 31 -10.14 15.40 -3.55
C ARG A 31 -10.78 16.23 -4.67
N LEU A 32 -10.59 17.56 -4.64
CA LEU A 32 -11.09 18.46 -5.69
C LEU A 32 -10.54 18.07 -7.06
N THR A 33 -9.26 17.69 -7.13
CA THR A 33 -8.60 17.28 -8.38
C THR A 33 -9.18 15.98 -8.92
N LEU A 34 -9.50 15.01 -8.05
CA LEU A 34 -10.17 13.77 -8.46
C LEU A 34 -11.63 14.00 -8.85
N GLU A 35 -12.34 14.87 -8.12
CA GLU A 35 -13.77 15.12 -8.33
C GLU A 35 -14.07 16.08 -9.49
N ASN A 36 -13.17 17.02 -9.74
CA ASN A 36 -13.28 18.02 -10.79
C ASN A 36 -11.90 18.32 -11.42
N PRO A 37 -11.36 17.43 -12.27
CA PRO A 37 -10.02 17.58 -12.85
C PRO A 37 -9.80 18.90 -13.61
N GLU A 38 -10.87 19.49 -14.14
CA GLU A 38 -10.86 20.73 -14.92
C GLU A 38 -11.04 21.99 -14.04
N HIS A 39 -10.77 21.91 -12.73
CA HIS A 39 -10.93 23.05 -11.80
C HIS A 39 -9.99 24.23 -12.09
N GLY A 40 -8.96 24.03 -12.91
CA GLY A 40 -8.07 25.08 -13.41
C GLY A 40 -6.98 25.55 -12.43
N ILE A 41 -6.92 24.98 -11.23
CA ILE A 41 -5.83 25.16 -10.28
C ILE A 41 -4.70 24.20 -10.68
N LYS A 42 -3.49 24.72 -10.85
CA LYS A 42 -2.33 23.88 -11.18
C LYS A 42 -1.64 23.42 -9.89
N PRO A 43 -1.01 22.24 -9.87
CA PRO A 43 -0.07 21.88 -8.81
C PRO A 43 1.03 22.94 -8.67
N ASP A 44 1.62 23.02 -7.48
CA ASP A 44 2.76 23.90 -7.24
C ASP A 44 3.93 23.51 -8.17
N ALA A 45 4.70 24.50 -8.60
CA ALA A 45 5.81 24.25 -9.53
C ALA A 45 6.85 23.31 -8.89
N GLY A 46 7.14 22.18 -9.54
CA GLY A 46 8.03 21.14 -9.03
C GLY A 46 7.36 20.10 -8.13
N SER A 47 6.02 20.09 -8.03
CA SER A 47 5.30 18.97 -7.44
C SER A 47 5.40 17.75 -8.35
N ASP A 48 5.68 16.58 -7.77
CA ASP A 48 5.50 15.31 -8.45
C ASP A 48 4.00 15.06 -8.70
N ASP A 49 3.67 14.33 -9.76
CA ASP A 49 2.29 13.91 -10.00
C ASP A 49 1.79 13.15 -8.76
N PRO A 50 0.53 13.37 -8.30
CA PRO A 50 -0.03 12.61 -7.20
C PRO A 50 0.01 11.14 -7.61
N ALA A 51 0.92 10.38 -6.99
CA ALA A 51 1.06 8.98 -7.32
C ALA A 51 -0.27 8.29 -6.97
N ASP A 52 -0.90 7.63 -7.94
CA ASP A 52 -2.15 6.86 -7.79
C ASP A 52 -2.06 5.77 -6.70
N ILE A 53 -0.86 5.55 -6.19
CA ILE A 53 -0.47 4.60 -5.16
C ILE A 53 0.82 5.18 -4.57
N PRO A 54 0.99 5.28 -3.23
CA PRO A 54 2.26 5.71 -2.67
C PRO A 54 3.37 4.84 -3.27
N VAL A 55 4.25 5.43 -4.10
CA VAL A 55 5.46 4.76 -4.56
C VAL A 55 6.27 4.52 -3.29
N PRO A 56 6.52 3.27 -2.88
CA PRO A 56 7.27 3.02 -1.66
C PRO A 56 8.72 3.46 -1.86
N GLY A 57 9.09 4.64 -1.38
CA GLY A 57 10.45 5.18 -1.46
C GLY A 57 10.55 6.66 -1.80
N ASP A 58 9.47 7.33 -2.19
CA ASP A 58 9.52 8.75 -2.55
C ASP A 58 9.31 9.65 -1.33
N ASN A 59 10.32 9.71 -0.46
CA ASN A 59 10.42 10.78 0.51
C ASN A 59 11.12 11.93 -0.21
N GLY A 60 10.37 12.89 -0.72
CA GLY A 60 10.84 14.01 -1.52
C GLY A 60 12.17 14.61 -1.02
N SER A 61 13.24 14.27 -1.72
CA SER A 61 14.47 15.03 -1.93
C SER A 61 15.51 14.09 -2.55
N ASP A 62 15.50 13.94 -3.87
CA ASP A 62 16.70 14.04 -4.68
C ASP A 62 16.35 13.82 -6.14
N SER A 63 16.74 14.79 -6.96
CA SER A 63 16.55 14.85 -8.40
C SER A 63 17.06 13.58 -9.09
N ALA A 64 16.18 12.65 -9.39
CA ALA A 64 16.45 11.54 -10.30
C ALA A 64 15.81 11.85 -11.66
N GLU A 65 16.40 12.78 -12.40
CA GLU A 65 16.10 12.88 -13.83
C GLU A 65 16.48 11.57 -14.52
N GLY A 66 15.49 10.91 -15.14
CA GLY A 66 15.73 9.97 -16.24
C GLY A 66 15.86 8.48 -15.91
N MET A 67 15.18 7.94 -14.89
CA MET A 67 15.04 6.49 -14.76
C MET A 67 13.66 6.01 -15.25
N ASP A 68 13.66 5.06 -16.19
CA ASP A 68 12.46 4.31 -16.60
C ASP A 68 11.93 3.55 -15.37
N TYR A 69 10.70 3.86 -14.94
CA TYR A 69 10.03 3.26 -13.79
C TYR A 69 9.97 1.72 -13.83
N LYS A 70 10.27 1.10 -14.98
CA LYS A 70 10.34 -0.35 -15.17
C LYS A 70 11.61 -1.02 -14.64
N ASP A 71 12.67 -0.25 -14.39
CA ASP A 71 13.97 -0.77 -13.93
C ASP A 71 14.22 -0.59 -12.41
N LEU A 72 13.24 -0.06 -11.67
CA LEU A 72 13.35 0.12 -10.22
C LEU A 72 13.29 -1.25 -9.52
N LYS A 73 14.46 -1.81 -9.21
CA LYS A 73 14.59 -2.90 -8.25
C LYS A 73 14.21 -2.34 -6.87
N TYR A 74 13.02 -2.69 -6.37
CA TYR A 74 12.49 -2.25 -5.08
C TYR A 74 13.54 -2.40 -3.96
N PRO A 75 14.02 -1.31 -3.36
CA PRO A 75 14.88 -1.41 -2.19
C PRO A 75 14.01 -1.82 -1.00
N GLY A 76 14.10 -3.09 -0.59
CA GLY A 76 13.50 -3.55 0.67
C GLY A 76 12.42 -4.62 0.57
N GLU A 77 12.34 -5.39 -0.53
CA GLU A 77 11.66 -6.68 -0.48
C GLU A 77 12.23 -7.49 0.70
N PRO A 78 11.41 -8.00 1.63
CA PRO A 78 11.91 -8.93 2.62
C PRO A 78 12.63 -10.05 1.88
N GLN A 79 13.86 -10.37 2.27
CA GLN A 79 14.64 -11.42 1.62
C GLN A 79 13.79 -12.70 1.55
N LEU A 80 13.27 -13.01 0.36
CA LEU A 80 12.37 -14.13 0.14
C LEU A 80 13.05 -15.45 0.56
N ASP A 81 14.36 -15.54 0.35
CA ASP A 81 15.19 -16.66 0.75
C ASP A 81 15.14 -16.93 2.27
N ASP A 82 15.13 -15.87 3.09
CA ASP A 82 15.05 -15.99 4.56
C ASP A 82 13.63 -16.40 5.00
N LEU A 83 12.60 -15.91 4.32
CA LEU A 83 11.22 -16.27 4.61
C LEU A 83 10.91 -17.73 4.20
N GLN A 84 11.44 -18.16 3.05
CA GLN A 84 11.32 -19.52 2.51
C GLN A 84 12.16 -20.54 3.28
N ALA A 85 13.14 -20.09 4.06
CA ALA A 85 13.93 -20.96 4.94
C ALA A 85 13.01 -21.81 5.83
N GLY A 86 13.27 -23.13 5.88
CA GLY A 86 12.47 -24.07 6.67
C GLY A 86 11.20 -24.60 5.99
N GLY A 87 11.03 -24.40 4.68
CA GLY A 87 9.91 -24.98 3.92
C GLY A 87 8.58 -24.26 4.13
N ARG A 88 8.64 -23.00 4.57
CA ARG A 88 7.47 -22.14 4.78
C ARG A 88 6.91 -21.65 3.45
N ARG A 89 5.60 -21.55 3.34
CA ARG A 89 4.92 -21.06 2.15
C ARG A 89 4.97 -19.54 2.11
N VAL A 90 5.62 -18.99 1.09
CA VAL A 90 5.73 -17.55 0.89
C VAL A 90 5.08 -17.19 -0.43
N GLU A 91 4.07 -16.33 -0.39
CA GLU A 91 3.39 -15.80 -1.57
C GLU A 91 3.87 -14.36 -1.81
N SER A 92 4.39 -14.08 -3.01
CA SER A 92 4.80 -12.73 -3.39
C SER A 92 3.82 -12.18 -4.43
N ILE A 93 3.15 -11.08 -4.09
CA ILE A 93 2.16 -10.44 -4.94
C ILE A 93 2.86 -9.40 -5.80
N ASN A 94 2.67 -9.51 -7.12
CA ASN A 94 3.23 -8.55 -8.06
C ASN A 94 2.59 -7.17 -7.82
N TRP A 95 3.42 -6.21 -7.41
CA TRP A 95 3.02 -4.82 -7.14
C TRP A 95 2.48 -4.09 -8.37
N GLN A 96 2.93 -4.47 -9.56
CA GLN A 96 2.50 -3.86 -10.83
C GLN A 96 1.07 -4.25 -11.21
N LEU A 97 0.42 -5.13 -10.46
CA LEU A 97 -0.99 -5.43 -10.65
C LEU A 97 -1.86 -4.30 -10.12
N GLU A 98 -2.97 -4.06 -10.80
CA GLU A 98 -4.01 -3.17 -10.31
C GLU A 98 -4.47 -3.58 -8.91
N GLU A 99 -4.84 -2.58 -8.09
CA GLU A 99 -5.19 -2.78 -6.70
C GLU A 99 -6.26 -3.86 -6.46
N PRO A 100 -7.36 -3.95 -7.24
CA PRO A 100 -8.35 -5.01 -7.08
C PRO A 100 -7.78 -6.42 -7.30
N LEU A 101 -6.82 -6.56 -8.22
CA LEU A 101 -6.15 -7.83 -8.49
C LEU A 101 -5.16 -8.18 -7.37
N ARG A 102 -4.49 -7.18 -6.78
CA ARG A 102 -3.62 -7.39 -5.61
C ARG A 102 -4.43 -7.80 -4.39
N LEU A 103 -5.59 -7.17 -4.16
CA LEU A 103 -6.53 -7.53 -3.10
C LEU A 103 -6.98 -8.99 -3.26
N ALA A 104 -7.54 -9.35 -4.42
CA ALA A 104 -8.02 -10.71 -4.67
C ALA A 104 -6.92 -11.78 -4.50
N LYS A 105 -5.69 -11.49 -4.93
CA LYS A 105 -4.54 -12.39 -4.71
C LYS A 105 -4.15 -12.49 -3.24
N THR A 106 -4.22 -11.39 -2.49
CA THR A 106 -3.92 -11.38 -1.06
C THR A 106 -4.93 -12.22 -0.30
N GLU A 107 -6.22 -12.00 -0.54
CA GLU A 107 -7.30 -12.80 0.06
C GLU A 107 -7.15 -14.28 -0.25
N ARG A 108 -6.80 -14.62 -1.51
CA ARG A 108 -6.57 -16.00 -1.90
C ARG A 108 -5.39 -16.63 -1.15
N ALA A 109 -4.26 -15.94 -1.08
CA ALA A 109 -3.08 -16.39 -0.34
C ALA A 109 -3.37 -16.56 1.16
N MET A 110 -4.21 -15.68 1.73
CA MET A 110 -4.69 -15.79 3.10
C MET A 110 -5.57 -17.03 3.30
N CYS A 111 -6.53 -17.28 2.40
CA CYS A 111 -7.40 -18.46 2.43
C CYS A 111 -6.64 -19.78 2.26
N ASP A 112 -5.60 -19.79 1.41
CA ASP A 112 -4.71 -20.92 1.20
C ASP A 112 -3.72 -21.12 2.37
N GLY A 113 -3.72 -20.19 3.34
CA GLY A 113 -2.94 -20.26 4.57
C GLY A 113 -1.44 -20.16 4.30
N ALA A 114 -1.00 -19.28 3.41
CA ALA A 114 0.43 -18.96 3.24
C ALA A 114 1.06 -18.53 4.58
N ASP A 115 2.29 -18.94 4.88
CA ASP A 115 2.96 -18.52 6.12
C ASP A 115 3.31 -17.03 6.08
N PHE A 116 3.74 -16.55 4.91
CA PHE A 116 4.05 -15.16 4.64
C PHE A 116 3.46 -14.71 3.31
N ILE A 117 2.98 -13.47 3.27
CA ILE A 117 2.54 -12.81 2.04
C ILE A 117 3.31 -11.49 1.92
N VAL A 118 4.04 -11.33 0.81
CA VAL A 118 4.83 -10.14 0.51
C VAL A 118 4.05 -9.26 -0.46
N ASN A 119 4.05 -7.95 -0.21
CA ASN A 119 3.34 -6.94 -1.02
C ASN A 119 1.82 -7.18 -1.11
N GLY A 120 1.22 -7.60 0.01
CA GLY A 120 -0.23 -7.77 0.13
C GLY A 120 -1.00 -6.46 0.05
N GLN A 121 -2.30 -6.57 -0.23
CA GLN A 121 -3.26 -5.48 -0.20
C GLN A 121 -4.41 -5.89 0.71
N LEU A 122 -4.77 -5.04 1.66
CA LEU A 122 -5.92 -5.20 2.54
C LEU A 122 -6.89 -4.06 2.30
N ALA A 123 -8.19 -4.35 2.32
CA ALA A 123 -9.22 -3.34 2.14
C ALA A 123 -10.46 -3.64 2.99
N ILE A 124 -11.11 -2.58 3.47
CA ILE A 124 -12.40 -2.62 4.16
C ILE A 124 -13.24 -1.40 3.76
N GLY A 125 -14.31 -1.64 2.99
CA GLY A 125 -15.12 -0.56 2.44
C GLY A 125 -14.28 0.37 1.55
N VAL A 126 -14.27 1.66 1.88
CA VAL A 126 -13.49 2.70 1.16
C VAL A 126 -12.05 2.83 1.66
N LEU A 127 -11.64 2.01 2.63
CA LEU A 127 -10.28 2.01 3.17
C LEU A 127 -9.47 0.93 2.47
N SER A 128 -8.31 1.26 1.94
CA SER A 128 -7.42 0.29 1.28
C SER A 128 -5.96 0.62 1.58
N GLY A 129 -5.19 -0.39 1.94
CA GLY A 129 -3.80 -0.23 2.37
C GLY A 129 -2.91 -1.38 1.90
N ALA A 130 -1.73 -1.02 1.43
CA ALA A 130 -0.71 -1.98 1.07
C ALA A 130 0.06 -2.46 2.31
N ALA A 131 0.12 -3.78 2.49
CA ALA A 131 0.93 -4.44 3.50
C ALA A 131 2.24 -4.93 2.87
N ASN A 132 3.36 -4.46 3.41
CA ASN A 132 4.70 -4.90 2.99
C ASN A 132 4.88 -6.41 3.24
N LEU A 133 4.51 -6.85 4.44
CA LEU A 133 4.54 -8.24 4.85
C LEU A 133 3.29 -8.56 5.68
N LEU A 134 2.63 -9.67 5.37
CA LEU A 134 1.64 -10.29 6.25
C LEU A 134 2.23 -11.60 6.78
N MET A 135 2.19 -11.78 8.09
CA MET A 135 2.68 -12.98 8.75
C MET A 135 1.51 -13.74 9.36
N ARG A 136 1.37 -15.02 9.01
CA ARG A 136 0.38 -15.90 9.63
C ARG A 136 0.79 -16.21 11.06
N THR A 137 -0.16 -16.08 11.99
CA THR A 137 -0.01 -16.51 13.38
C THR A 137 -1.22 -17.33 13.82
N THR A 138 -1.07 -18.08 14.91
CA THR A 138 -2.19 -18.80 15.52
C THR A 138 -3.16 -17.84 16.18
N GLY A 139 -4.45 -18.01 15.94
CA GLY A 139 -5.50 -17.19 16.54
C GLY A 139 -6.83 -17.39 15.82
N GLU A 140 -7.95 -17.19 16.51
CA GLU A 140 -9.27 -17.36 15.91
C GLU A 140 -9.61 -16.19 14.97
N SER A 141 -10.03 -16.49 13.75
CA SER A 141 -10.49 -15.50 12.77
C SER A 141 -11.52 -16.10 11.81
N ALA A 142 -12.01 -15.30 10.84
CA ALA A 142 -12.84 -15.78 9.75
C ALA A 142 -12.15 -16.84 8.86
N LEU A 143 -10.82 -16.95 8.92
CA LEU A 143 -10.02 -17.94 8.19
C LEU A 143 -9.87 -19.27 8.95
N GLY A 144 -10.40 -19.36 10.18
CA GLY A 144 -10.26 -20.52 11.07
C GLY A 144 -9.33 -20.23 12.25
N ASN A 145 -8.44 -21.17 12.55
CA ASN A 145 -7.54 -21.12 13.71
C ASN A 145 -6.24 -20.33 13.48
N TYR A 146 -6.21 -19.45 12.48
CA TYR A 146 -5.10 -18.55 12.21
C TYR A 146 -5.59 -17.16 11.78
N LEU A 147 -4.73 -16.17 11.93
CA LEU A 147 -4.92 -14.80 11.46
C LEU A 147 -3.61 -14.26 10.87
N TYR A 148 -3.68 -13.11 10.20
CA TYR A 148 -2.50 -12.44 9.66
C TYR A 148 -2.22 -11.15 10.42
N LEU A 149 -0.96 -10.93 10.75
CA LEU A 149 -0.47 -9.69 11.31
C LEU A 149 0.26 -8.88 10.24
N PRO A 150 -0.11 -7.62 10.00
CA PRO A 150 0.71 -6.73 9.19
C PRO A 150 2.04 -6.47 9.90
N CYS A 151 3.12 -6.62 9.15
CA CYS A 151 4.49 -6.43 9.60
C CYS A 151 5.19 -5.48 8.65
N ASP A 152 6.17 -4.75 9.17
CA ASP A 152 7.03 -3.90 8.35
C ASP A 152 8.45 -4.47 8.28
N SER A 153 9.06 -4.41 7.10
CA SER A 153 10.48 -4.68 6.99
C SER A 153 11.27 -3.45 7.48
N PRO A 154 12.42 -3.64 8.16
CA PRO A 154 13.22 -2.54 8.72
C PRO A 154 13.67 -1.50 7.69
N THR A 155 13.63 -1.82 6.40
CA THR A 155 14.03 -0.98 5.28
C THR A 155 12.95 0.01 4.82
N ARG A 156 11.73 -0.03 5.38
CA ARG A 156 10.57 0.78 4.95
C ARG A 156 9.95 1.64 6.05
N THR A 157 10.72 1.98 7.10
CA THR A 157 10.24 2.84 8.19
C THR A 157 10.12 4.30 7.75
N THR A 158 8.92 4.73 7.38
CA THR A 158 8.51 6.13 7.21
C THR A 158 7.95 6.72 8.52
N PRO A 159 7.83 8.06 8.67
CA PRO A 159 7.26 8.71 9.86
C PRO A 159 5.87 8.18 10.26
N HIS A 160 5.09 7.66 9.30
CA HIS A 160 3.75 7.13 9.51
C HIS A 160 3.69 5.59 9.60
N SER A 161 4.83 4.89 9.72
CA SER A 161 4.83 3.41 9.71
C SER A 161 3.98 2.80 10.82
N THR A 162 4.05 3.34 12.05
CA THR A 162 3.21 2.87 13.15
C THR A 162 1.73 3.10 12.86
N PHE A 163 1.37 4.25 12.30
CA PHE A 163 -0.01 4.55 11.92
C PHE A 163 -0.50 3.60 10.82
N ARG A 164 0.30 3.36 9.78
CA ARG A 164 0.00 2.41 8.70
C ARG A 164 -0.22 0.99 9.25
N LEU A 165 0.63 0.51 10.15
CA LEU A 165 0.45 -0.80 10.76
C LEU A 165 -0.84 -0.88 11.59
N CYS A 166 -1.17 0.16 12.35
CA CYS A 166 -2.44 0.24 13.08
C CYS A 166 -3.64 0.24 12.12
N PHE A 167 -3.56 1.01 11.03
CA PHE A 167 -4.61 1.07 10.01
C PHE A 167 -4.84 -0.29 9.34
N LEU A 168 -3.77 -1.03 9.04
CA LEU A 168 -3.86 -2.34 8.39
C LEU A 168 -4.33 -3.46 9.34
N ALA A 169 -4.19 -3.26 10.65
CA ALA A 169 -4.52 -4.27 11.65
C ALA A 169 -5.99 -4.23 12.11
N ASP A 170 -6.71 -3.17 11.77
CA ASP A 170 -8.13 -2.94 12.08
C ASP A 170 -9.01 -3.36 10.89
#